data_AF-A0A838SDR0-F1
#
_entry.id   AF-A0A838SDR0-F1
#
_cell.length_a   1.000
_cell.length_b   1.000
_cell.length_c   1.000
_cell.angle_alpha   90.00
_cell.angle_beta   90.00
_cell.angle_gamma   90.00
#
_symmetry.space_group_name_H-M   'P 1'
#
loop_
_entity.id
_entity.type
_entity.pdbx_description
1 polymer ?
#
loop_
_entity_poly.entity_id
_entity_poly.type
_entity_poly.pdbx_seq_one_letter_code
_entity_poly.pdbx_strand_id
1 'polypeptide(L)'
;MSLTKSACPSAHITPYNAAYGRSYTECGAWQNLVLERIAQERPLLVILSNSSRYSSTSGHSSSNPEWWIGGMKETLARIQRTGAQVAIIRDTPSLSHDIPICLSRAAWTGTPLSNCDEPKNQVLNQTFFALDQEAAKDFPTVRFVDFSDILCPEDTCPARINGHTGYRDQHHLAIPTVLDLAESMHNELRDILQ
;
A
#
# COMPACT_ATOMS: atom_id res chain seq x y z
N MET A 1 14.53 -10.11 -1.47
CA MET A 1 14.88 -9.05 -2.42
C MET A 1 13.73 -8.04 -2.45
N SER A 2 14.01 -6.74 -2.60
CA SER A 2 12.97 -5.71 -2.71
C SER A 2 13.00 -5.10 -4.11
N LEU A 3 11.87 -5.10 -4.80
CA LEU A 3 11.68 -4.52 -6.14
C LEU A 3 10.60 -3.44 -6.04
N THR A 4 11.00 -2.20 -5.76
CA THR A 4 10.08 -1.06 -5.63
C THR A 4 10.55 0.11 -6.47
N LYS A 5 9.61 0.93 -6.93
CA LYS A 5 9.89 2.17 -7.67
C LYS A 5 8.89 3.24 -7.24
N SER A 6 9.41 4.42 -6.92
CA SER A 6 8.59 5.57 -6.51
C SER A 6 7.54 5.89 -7.58
N ALA A 7 6.31 6.17 -7.14
CA ALA A 7 5.15 6.47 -7.98
C ALA A 7 4.81 5.38 -9.02
N CYS A 8 5.16 4.12 -8.76
CA CYS A 8 4.85 3.00 -9.64
C CYS A 8 4.21 1.85 -8.83
N PRO A 9 2.91 1.56 -9.01
CA PRO A 9 2.24 0.46 -8.31
C PRO A 9 2.73 -0.91 -8.78
N SER A 10 2.33 -1.96 -8.08
CA SER A 10 2.47 -3.33 -8.59
C SER A 10 1.49 -3.64 -9.71
N ALA A 11 0.31 -2.99 -9.73
CA ALA A 11 -0.68 -3.12 -10.81
C ALA A 11 -0.05 -2.73 -12.15
N HIS A 12 -0.16 -3.57 -13.18
CA HIS A 12 0.36 -3.29 -14.53
C HIS A 12 -0.48 -2.21 -15.20
N ILE A 13 -0.08 -0.96 -15.00
CA ILE A 13 -0.77 0.24 -15.45
C ILE A 13 0.24 1.34 -15.73
N THR A 14 -0.17 2.35 -16.50
CA THR A 14 0.57 3.61 -16.62
C THR A 14 -0.08 4.68 -15.75
N PRO A 15 0.43 4.93 -14.53
CA PRO A 15 -0.10 5.98 -13.68
C PRO A 15 0.28 7.37 -14.20
N TYR A 16 -0.49 8.38 -13.81
CA TYR A 16 -0.10 9.78 -13.92
C TYR A 16 0.84 10.14 -12.77
N ASN A 17 1.95 10.82 -13.08
CA ASN A 17 2.87 11.32 -12.08
C ASN A 17 2.72 12.84 -11.97
N ALA A 18 2.17 13.30 -10.84
CA ALA A 18 1.92 14.71 -10.58
C ALA A 18 3.21 15.55 -10.51
N ALA A 19 4.33 14.97 -10.06
CA ALA A 19 5.61 15.68 -10.02
C ALA A 19 6.18 15.95 -11.42
N TYR A 20 5.88 15.08 -12.39
CA TYR A 20 6.31 15.25 -13.79
C TYR A 20 5.23 15.86 -14.70
N GLY A 21 3.99 15.97 -14.21
CA GLY A 21 2.87 16.52 -14.96
C GLY A 21 2.41 15.65 -16.14
N ARG A 22 2.75 14.34 -16.16
CA ARG A 22 2.46 13.45 -17.31
C ARG A 22 2.24 11.99 -16.90
N SER A 23 1.77 11.20 -17.86
CA SER A 23 1.79 9.73 -17.78
C SER A 23 3.22 9.23 -17.54
N TYR A 24 3.36 8.31 -16.58
CA TYR A 24 4.65 7.78 -16.15
C TYR A 24 4.96 6.47 -16.87
N THR A 25 5.28 6.57 -18.16
CA THR A 25 5.55 5.42 -19.04
C THR A 25 6.73 4.56 -18.56
N GLU A 26 7.68 5.15 -17.85
CA GLU A 26 8.79 4.45 -17.22
C GLU A 26 8.37 3.49 -16.11
N CYS A 27 7.14 3.64 -15.58
CA CYS A 27 6.56 2.66 -14.66
C CYS A 27 6.24 1.36 -15.39
N GLY A 28 5.51 1.41 -16.51
CA GLY A 28 5.15 0.22 -17.29
C GLY A 28 6.37 -0.57 -17.80
N ALA A 29 7.41 0.13 -18.25
CA ALA A 29 8.67 -0.51 -18.65
C ALA A 29 9.34 -1.23 -17.46
N TRP A 30 9.35 -0.61 -16.29
CA TRP A 30 9.92 -1.20 -15.07
C TRP A 30 9.08 -2.39 -14.56
N GLN A 31 7.75 -2.31 -14.63
CA GLN A 31 6.85 -3.40 -14.24
C GLN A 31 7.07 -4.66 -15.09
N ASN A 32 7.28 -4.51 -16.41
CA ASN A 32 7.63 -5.64 -17.27
C ASN A 32 8.94 -6.32 -16.82
N LEU A 33 10.00 -5.53 -16.56
CA LEU A 33 11.28 -6.06 -16.08
C LEU A 33 11.15 -6.79 -14.73
N VAL A 34 10.34 -6.25 -13.81
CA VAL A 34 10.09 -6.89 -12.51
C VAL A 34 9.35 -8.22 -12.68
N LEU A 35 8.33 -8.27 -13.52
CA LEU A 35 7.57 -9.49 -13.76
C LEU A 35 8.40 -10.57 -14.47
N GLU A 36 9.26 -10.17 -15.41
CA GLU A 36 10.27 -11.07 -16.00
C GLU A 36 11.24 -11.61 -14.95
N ARG A 37 11.71 -10.74 -14.04
CA ARG A 37 12.60 -11.16 -12.95
C ARG A 37 11.93 -12.15 -12.00
N ILE A 38 10.68 -11.90 -11.61
CA ILE A 38 9.88 -12.83 -10.77
C ILE A 38 9.76 -14.19 -11.47
N ALA A 39 9.49 -14.21 -12.78
CA ALA A 39 9.39 -15.45 -13.55
C ALA A 39 10.72 -16.22 -13.62
N GLN A 40 11.85 -15.52 -13.68
CA GLN A 40 13.18 -16.14 -13.67
C GLN A 40 13.56 -16.69 -12.29
N GLU A 41 13.25 -15.96 -11.22
CA GLU A 41 13.62 -16.35 -9.85
C GLU A 41 12.70 -17.41 -9.25
N ARG A 42 11.44 -17.47 -9.71
CA ARG A 42 10.41 -18.41 -9.24
C ARG A 42 10.30 -18.44 -7.69
N PRO A 43 10.02 -17.30 -7.05
CA PRO A 43 9.90 -17.25 -5.60
C PRO A 43 8.72 -18.08 -5.10
N LEU A 44 8.79 -18.56 -3.86
CA LEU A 44 7.65 -19.22 -3.20
C LEU A 44 6.49 -18.23 -2.94
N LEU A 45 6.82 -16.97 -2.69
CA LEU A 45 5.87 -15.91 -2.37
C LEU A 45 6.31 -14.58 -2.99
N VAL A 46 5.34 -13.85 -3.56
CA VAL A 46 5.48 -12.45 -3.95
C VAL A 46 4.59 -11.59 -3.06
N ILE A 47 5.17 -10.56 -2.47
CA ILE A 47 4.46 -9.61 -1.61
C ILE A 47 4.24 -8.33 -2.39
N LEU A 48 2.98 -7.91 -2.50
CA LEU A 48 2.56 -6.69 -3.18
C LEU A 48 1.98 -5.70 -2.17
N SER A 49 2.15 -4.42 -2.41
CA SER A 49 1.46 -3.34 -1.69
C SER A 49 1.33 -2.15 -2.63
N ASN A 50 0.21 -1.45 -2.56
CA ASN A 50 -0.12 -0.33 -3.43
C ASN A 50 -0.68 0.82 -2.63
N SER A 51 -0.34 2.04 -3.03
CA SER A 51 -1.01 3.23 -2.52
C SER A 51 -2.36 3.41 -3.21
N SER A 52 -3.37 3.76 -2.42
CA SER A 52 -4.70 4.15 -2.88
C SER A 52 -4.74 5.49 -3.62
N ARG A 53 -3.61 6.21 -3.66
CA ARG A 53 -3.45 7.55 -4.24
C ARG A 53 -3.08 7.56 -5.73
N TYR A 54 -3.09 6.40 -6.41
CA TYR A 54 -2.78 6.34 -7.84
C TYR A 54 -3.93 6.84 -8.72
N SER A 55 -3.57 7.53 -9.79
CA SER A 55 -4.48 8.02 -10.82
C SER A 55 -3.91 7.79 -12.21
N SER A 56 -4.77 7.79 -13.22
CA SER A 56 -4.41 7.94 -14.63
C SER A 56 -4.69 9.39 -15.09
N THR A 57 -4.39 9.69 -16.35
CA THR A 57 -4.82 10.96 -16.98
C THR A 57 -6.34 11.11 -17.05
N SER A 58 -7.10 10.02 -16.92
CA SER A 58 -8.55 10.00 -16.96
C SER A 58 -9.23 9.99 -15.58
N GLY A 59 -8.47 9.93 -14.49
CA GLY A 59 -9.03 10.01 -13.12
C GLY A 59 -8.29 9.15 -12.10
N HIS A 60 -8.68 9.25 -10.83
CA HIS A 60 -8.17 8.40 -9.76
C HIS A 60 -8.59 6.93 -9.93
N SER A 61 -7.82 6.00 -9.36
CA SER A 61 -8.14 4.57 -9.31
C SER A 61 -9.56 4.30 -8.81
N SER A 62 -9.98 4.98 -7.74
CA SER A 62 -11.35 4.86 -7.19
C SER A 62 -12.44 5.34 -8.15
N SER A 63 -12.13 6.26 -9.08
CA SER A 63 -13.05 6.76 -10.11
C SER A 63 -12.92 6.02 -11.45
N ASN A 64 -11.91 5.16 -11.59
CA ASN A 64 -11.66 4.35 -12.78
C ASN A 64 -11.31 2.90 -12.35
N PRO A 65 -12.30 2.17 -11.80
CA PRO A 65 -12.08 0.87 -11.18
C PRO A 65 -11.60 -0.18 -12.19
N GLU A 66 -12.10 -0.16 -13.43
CA GLU A 66 -11.70 -1.11 -14.48
C GLU A 66 -10.21 -1.01 -14.82
N TRP A 67 -9.68 0.21 -14.86
CA TRP A 67 -8.25 0.45 -15.09
C TRP A 67 -7.39 -0.18 -14.00
N TRP A 68 -7.77 0.00 -12.73
CA TRP A 68 -7.05 -0.59 -11.60
C TRP A 68 -7.18 -2.12 -11.59
N ILE A 69 -8.41 -2.63 -11.67
CA ILE A 69 -8.73 -4.05 -11.63
C ILE A 69 -8.01 -4.77 -12.79
N GLY A 70 -8.08 -4.25 -14.01
CA GLY A 70 -7.42 -4.83 -15.18
C GLY A 70 -5.91 -4.98 -14.99
N GLY A 71 -5.23 -3.94 -14.53
CA GLY A 71 -3.79 -3.99 -14.28
C GLY A 71 -3.39 -4.92 -13.14
N MET A 72 -4.20 -4.99 -12.07
CA MET A 72 -3.99 -5.98 -11.01
C MET A 72 -4.21 -7.40 -11.53
N LYS A 73 -5.27 -7.68 -12.28
CA LYS A 73 -5.51 -9.01 -12.88
C LYS A 73 -4.36 -9.43 -13.80
N GLU A 74 -3.83 -8.53 -14.61
CA GLU A 74 -2.68 -8.82 -15.46
C GLU A 74 -1.43 -9.19 -14.64
N THR A 75 -1.16 -8.42 -13.59
CA THR A 75 -0.03 -8.66 -12.67
C THR A 75 -0.15 -10.01 -11.99
N LEU A 76 -1.31 -10.29 -11.38
CA LEU A 76 -1.59 -11.53 -10.67
C LEU A 76 -1.50 -12.74 -11.60
N ALA A 77 -2.04 -12.65 -12.83
CA ALA A 77 -1.97 -13.72 -13.81
C ALA A 77 -0.52 -14.04 -14.22
N ARG A 78 0.33 -13.02 -14.38
CA ARG A 78 1.75 -13.22 -14.70
C ARG A 78 2.51 -13.86 -13.54
N ILE A 79 2.25 -13.42 -12.29
CA ILE A 79 2.90 -14.00 -11.11
C ILE A 79 2.45 -15.46 -10.88
N GLN A 80 1.15 -15.76 -10.95
CA GLN A 80 0.65 -17.12 -10.69
C GLN A 80 1.17 -18.15 -11.69
N ARG A 81 1.43 -17.78 -12.95
CA ARG A 81 2.06 -18.69 -13.94
C ARG A 81 3.43 -19.20 -13.51
N THR A 82 4.10 -18.52 -12.58
CA THR A 82 5.39 -18.93 -12.03
C THR A 82 5.27 -20.01 -10.94
N GLY A 83 4.05 -20.20 -10.40
CA GLY A 83 3.76 -21.05 -9.25
C GLY A 83 3.87 -20.34 -7.90
N ALA A 84 4.24 -19.05 -7.88
CA ALA A 84 4.34 -18.27 -6.65
C ALA A 84 2.97 -18.04 -5.99
N GLN A 85 2.94 -18.11 -4.66
CA GLN A 85 1.86 -17.53 -3.87
C GLN A 85 1.93 -16.00 -3.92
N VAL A 86 0.83 -15.31 -3.61
CA VAL A 86 0.79 -13.84 -3.57
C VAL A 86 0.16 -13.36 -2.28
N ALA A 87 0.86 -12.48 -1.57
CA ALA A 87 0.32 -11.72 -0.45
C ALA A 87 0.15 -10.25 -0.88
N ILE A 88 -1.05 -9.69 -0.74
CA ILE A 88 -1.31 -8.26 -0.95
C ILE A 88 -1.49 -7.60 0.41
N ILE A 89 -0.57 -6.71 0.77
CA ILE A 89 -0.69 -5.88 1.97
C ILE A 89 -1.58 -4.69 1.63
N ARG A 90 -2.66 -4.50 2.39
CA ARG A 90 -3.52 -3.33 2.30
C ARG A 90 -2.70 -2.04 2.49
N ASP A 91 -3.08 -1.00 1.76
CA ASP A 91 -2.47 0.33 1.91
C ASP A 91 -2.55 0.84 3.35
N THR A 92 -1.56 1.64 3.75
CA THR A 92 -1.52 2.27 5.07
C THR A 92 -2.49 3.45 5.14
N PRO A 93 -2.86 3.91 6.36
CA PRO A 93 -3.65 5.13 6.51
C PRO A 93 -3.04 6.31 5.77
N SER A 94 -3.86 7.01 4.97
CA SER A 94 -3.48 8.25 4.30
C SER A 94 -4.12 9.41 5.03
N LEU A 95 -3.39 9.95 6.00
CA LEU A 95 -3.75 11.11 6.81
C LEU A 95 -3.85 12.38 5.94
N SER A 96 -4.66 13.33 6.41
CA SER A 96 -4.93 14.61 5.74
C SER A 96 -3.80 15.61 5.90
N HIS A 97 -2.86 15.36 6.80
CA HIS A 97 -1.76 16.28 7.12
C HIS A 97 -0.43 15.56 7.34
N ASP A 98 0.65 16.30 7.16
CA ASP A 98 2.00 15.83 7.49
C ASP A 98 2.13 15.68 9.02
N ILE A 99 2.32 14.44 9.45
CA ILE A 99 2.28 14.09 10.87
C ILE A 99 3.43 14.69 11.67
N PRO A 100 4.71 14.62 11.23
CA PRO A 100 5.78 15.34 11.90
C PRO A 100 5.52 16.85 12.05
N ILE A 101 5.00 17.52 11.02
CA ILE A 101 4.66 18.95 11.09
C ILE A 101 3.52 19.20 12.09
N CYS A 102 2.47 18.37 12.09
CA CYS A 102 1.36 18.53 13.03
C CYS A 102 1.81 18.34 14.48
N LEU A 103 2.56 17.28 14.77
CA LEU A 103 3.07 16.99 16.11
C LEU A 103 4.01 18.11 16.60
N SER A 104 4.89 18.61 15.72
CA SER A 104 5.79 19.72 16.04
C SER A 104 5.02 20.99 16.37
N ARG A 105 3.97 21.29 15.60
CA ARG A 105 3.09 22.44 15.87
C ARG A 105 2.36 22.27 17.19
N ALA A 106 1.77 21.11 17.45
CA ALA A 106 1.03 20.84 18.67
C ALA A 106 1.92 20.98 19.92
N ALA A 107 3.15 20.45 19.85
CA ALA A 107 4.15 20.62 20.91
C ALA A 107 4.53 22.09 21.12
N TRP A 108 4.73 22.84 20.02
CA TRP A 108 5.05 24.27 20.07
C TRP A 108 3.93 25.12 20.68
N THR A 109 2.68 24.83 20.32
CA THR A 109 1.50 25.59 20.79
C THR A 109 0.95 25.09 22.12
N GLY A 110 1.49 24.00 22.68
CA GLY A 110 0.99 23.38 23.91
C GLY A 110 -0.40 22.75 23.77
N THR A 111 -0.81 22.38 22.55
CA THR A 111 -2.09 21.67 22.33
C THR A 111 -1.89 20.15 22.40
N PRO A 112 -2.93 19.36 22.71
CA PRO A 112 -2.83 17.91 22.75
C PRO A 112 -2.28 17.33 21.44
N LEU A 113 -1.35 16.37 21.53
CA LEU A 113 -0.78 15.69 20.35
C LEU A 113 -1.83 14.85 19.61
N SER A 114 -2.87 14.39 20.32
CA SER A 114 -4.00 13.65 19.76
C SER A 114 -4.84 14.49 18.80
N ASN A 115 -4.62 15.81 18.72
CA ASN A 115 -5.22 16.65 17.68
C ASN A 115 -4.71 16.31 16.27
N CYS A 116 -3.64 15.52 16.17
CA CYS A 116 -3.11 14.98 14.91
C CYS A 116 -3.63 13.57 14.60
N ASP A 117 -4.41 12.96 15.49
CA ASP A 117 -5.03 11.66 15.24
C ASP A 117 -6.22 11.82 14.29
N GLU A 118 -6.49 10.83 13.44
CA GLU A 118 -7.60 10.88 12.48
C GLU A 118 -8.52 9.66 12.57
N PRO A 119 -9.84 9.82 12.35
CA PRO A 119 -10.77 8.71 12.33
C PRO A 119 -10.42 7.70 11.23
N LYS A 120 -10.42 6.40 11.57
CA LYS A 120 -10.06 5.30 10.67
C LYS A 120 -10.83 5.31 9.36
N ASN A 121 -12.13 5.61 9.42
CA ASN A 121 -13.00 5.66 8.24
C ASN A 121 -12.72 6.84 7.29
N GLN A 122 -11.93 7.83 7.70
CA GLN A 122 -11.55 8.97 6.86
C GLN A 122 -10.22 8.74 6.13
N VAL A 123 -9.32 7.95 6.72
CA VAL A 123 -7.94 7.80 6.23
C VAL A 123 -7.64 6.44 5.60
N LEU A 124 -8.49 5.43 5.84
CA LEU A 124 -8.41 4.16 5.12
C LEU A 124 -9.37 4.13 3.92
N ASN A 125 -8.81 3.92 2.74
CA ASN A 125 -9.60 3.86 1.51
C ASN A 125 -10.23 2.45 1.32
N GLN A 126 -11.40 2.25 1.92
CA GLN A 126 -12.14 0.99 1.82
C GLN A 126 -12.54 0.65 0.38
N THR A 127 -12.89 1.66 -0.42
CA THR A 127 -13.23 1.48 -1.83
C THR A 127 -12.07 0.90 -2.61
N PHE A 128 -10.86 1.44 -2.42
CA PHE A 128 -9.66 0.94 -3.10
C PHE A 128 -9.30 -0.47 -2.67
N PHE A 129 -9.39 -0.79 -1.37
CA PHE A 129 -9.17 -2.16 -0.89
C PHE A 129 -10.15 -3.16 -1.52
N ALA A 130 -11.42 -2.77 -1.70
CA ALA A 130 -12.40 -3.57 -2.41
C ALA A 130 -12.04 -3.80 -3.89
N LEU A 131 -11.34 -2.86 -4.55
CA LEU A 131 -10.85 -3.07 -5.93
C LEU A 131 -9.73 -4.11 -6.00
N ASP A 132 -8.81 -4.11 -5.02
CA ASP A 132 -7.78 -5.15 -4.93
C ASP A 132 -8.43 -6.54 -4.70
N GLN A 133 -9.42 -6.60 -3.81
CA GLN A 133 -10.21 -7.82 -3.57
C GLN A 133 -10.95 -8.29 -4.83
N GLU A 134 -11.57 -7.37 -5.58
CA GLU A 134 -12.24 -7.66 -6.84
C GLU A 134 -11.26 -8.24 -7.88
N ALA A 135 -10.08 -7.62 -8.01
CA ALA A 135 -9.06 -8.09 -8.94
C ALA A 135 -8.54 -9.48 -8.58
N ALA A 136 -8.48 -9.81 -7.28
CA ALA A 136 -7.99 -11.09 -6.77
C ALA A 136 -9.03 -12.22 -6.80
N LYS A 137 -10.32 -11.97 -7.08
CA LYS A 137 -11.39 -13.00 -7.05
C LYS A 137 -11.09 -14.24 -7.88
N ASP A 138 -10.45 -14.06 -9.04
CA ASP A 138 -10.12 -15.15 -9.96
C ASP A 138 -8.79 -15.85 -9.60
N PHE A 139 -8.13 -15.45 -8.51
CA PHE A 139 -6.77 -15.84 -8.13
C PHE A 139 -6.77 -16.48 -6.72
N PRO A 140 -7.14 -17.76 -6.57
CA PRO A 140 -7.42 -18.38 -5.27
C PRO A 140 -6.19 -18.54 -4.36
N THR A 141 -4.97 -18.35 -4.87
CA THR A 141 -3.73 -18.36 -4.07
C THR A 141 -3.33 -16.97 -3.55
N VAL A 142 -4.11 -15.93 -3.87
CA VAL A 142 -3.89 -14.59 -3.32
C VAL A 142 -4.43 -14.55 -1.89
N ARG A 143 -3.65 -13.95 -0.99
CA ARG A 143 -4.02 -13.68 0.39
C ARG A 143 -3.84 -12.20 0.68
N PHE A 144 -4.67 -11.67 1.57
CA PHE A 144 -4.62 -10.28 1.99
C PHE A 144 -4.06 -10.19 3.40
N VAL A 145 -3.17 -9.23 3.61
CA VAL A 145 -2.62 -8.87 4.92
C VAL A 145 -3.11 -7.47 5.25
N ASP A 146 -3.79 -7.32 6.39
CA ASP A 146 -4.40 -6.05 6.79
C ASP A 146 -3.92 -5.64 8.20
N PHE A 147 -3.07 -4.61 8.26
CA PHE A 147 -2.59 -4.05 9.52
C PHE A 147 -3.43 -2.88 10.03
N SER A 148 -4.60 -2.62 9.43
CA SER A 148 -5.47 -1.49 9.77
C SER A 148 -5.86 -1.44 11.24
N ASP A 149 -6.06 -2.59 11.89
CA ASP A 149 -6.45 -2.64 13.30
C ASP A 149 -5.26 -2.39 14.25
N ILE A 150 -4.03 -2.65 13.79
CA ILE A 150 -2.81 -2.32 14.53
C ILE A 150 -2.48 -0.83 14.35
N LEU A 151 -2.62 -0.33 13.12
CA LEU A 151 -2.33 1.06 12.77
C LEU A 151 -3.44 2.02 13.21
N CYS A 152 -4.67 1.53 13.37
CA CYS A 152 -5.84 2.31 13.76
C CYS A 152 -6.70 1.56 14.78
N PRO A 153 -6.22 1.38 16.02
CA PRO A 153 -6.99 0.74 17.08
C PRO A 153 -8.22 1.60 17.44
N GLU A 154 -9.30 0.95 17.86
CA GLU A 154 -10.52 1.63 18.35
C GLU A 154 -11.05 2.71 17.38
N ASP A 155 -11.01 2.42 16.08
CA ASP A 155 -11.47 3.30 14.99
C ASP A 155 -10.75 4.66 14.89
N THR A 156 -9.57 4.80 15.51
CA THR A 156 -8.73 5.99 15.45
C THR A 156 -7.34 5.62 14.95
N CYS A 157 -6.82 6.34 13.96
CA CYS A 157 -5.44 6.21 13.48
C CYS A 157 -4.57 7.26 14.21
N PRO A 158 -3.80 6.87 15.23
CA PRO A 158 -3.04 7.83 16.01
C PRO A 158 -1.81 8.33 15.27
N ALA A 159 -1.48 9.62 15.43
CA ALA A 159 -0.26 10.23 14.93
C ALA A 159 1.00 9.66 15.61
N ARG A 160 0.85 9.13 16.83
CA ARG A 160 1.90 8.43 17.58
C ARG A 160 1.49 6.99 17.85
N ILE A 161 2.37 6.06 17.48
CA ILE A 161 2.20 4.63 17.69
C ILE A 161 3.31 4.19 18.64
N ASN A 162 2.97 3.41 19.67
CA ASN A 162 3.93 2.89 20.66
C ASN A 162 4.94 3.92 21.21
N GLY A 163 4.49 5.16 21.38
CA GLY A 163 5.30 6.25 21.95
C GLY A 163 6.22 6.99 20.98
N HIS A 164 6.31 6.60 19.70
CA HIS A 164 7.04 7.34 18.66
C HIS A 164 6.09 7.90 17.60
N THR A 165 6.62 8.77 16.72
CA THR A 165 5.87 9.23 15.55
C THR A 165 5.49 8.04 14.68
N GLY A 166 4.21 7.90 14.34
CA GLY A 166 3.68 6.78 13.58
C GLY A 166 4.06 6.82 12.09
N TYR A 167 4.22 8.03 11.54
CA TYR A 167 4.36 8.26 10.11
C TYR A 167 5.53 9.18 9.79
N ARG A 168 6.20 8.93 8.67
CA ARG A 168 7.26 9.80 8.13
C ARG A 168 6.69 11.07 7.50
N ASP A 169 5.52 10.94 6.90
CA ASP A 169 4.75 12.00 6.25
C ASP A 169 3.26 11.68 6.45
N GLN A 170 2.38 12.12 5.55
CA GLN A 170 0.93 11.89 5.68
C GLN A 170 0.48 10.46 5.30
N HIS A 171 1.34 9.60 4.73
CA HIS A 171 0.92 8.24 4.33
C HIS A 171 2.00 7.17 4.41
N HIS A 172 3.28 7.52 4.53
CA HIS A 172 4.34 6.53 4.78
C HIS A 172 4.54 6.30 6.27
N LEU A 173 4.61 5.04 6.67
CA LEU A 173 4.97 4.67 8.04
C LEU A 173 6.38 5.13 8.40
N ALA A 174 6.57 5.54 9.65
CA ALA A 174 7.89 5.78 10.20
C ALA A 174 8.64 4.45 10.38
N ILE A 175 9.98 4.50 10.35
CA ILE A 175 10.85 3.33 10.57
C ILE A 175 10.45 2.52 11.82
N PRO A 176 10.31 3.12 13.02
CA PRO A 176 9.94 2.35 14.21
C PRO A 176 8.57 1.67 14.08
N THR A 177 7.59 2.31 13.45
CA THR A 177 6.28 1.70 13.19
C THR A 177 6.38 0.48 12.28
N VAL A 178 7.25 0.51 11.25
CA VAL A 178 7.49 -0.66 10.40
C VAL A 178 8.16 -1.79 11.17
N LEU A 179 9.05 -1.47 12.11
CA LEU A 179 9.71 -2.48 12.97
C LEU A 179 8.70 -3.12 13.94
N ASP A 180 7.76 -2.36 14.48
CA ASP A 180 6.69 -2.88 15.34
C ASP A 180 5.80 -3.88 14.61
N LEU A 181 5.58 -3.70 13.30
CA LEU A 181 4.80 -4.62 12.48
C LEU A 181 5.55 -5.89 12.07
N ALA A 182 6.86 -5.99 12.32
CA ALA A 182 7.68 -7.06 11.78
C ALA A 182 7.26 -8.45 12.29
N GLU A 183 6.88 -8.57 13.57
CA GLU A 183 6.42 -9.84 14.14
C GLU A 183 5.05 -10.25 13.59
N SER A 184 4.09 -9.32 13.55
CA SER A 184 2.77 -9.57 12.94
C SER A 184 2.92 -9.98 11.47
N MET A 185 3.78 -9.28 10.72
CA MET A 185 4.07 -9.63 9.34
C MET A 185 4.71 -11.02 9.21
N HIS A 186 5.65 -11.37 10.09
CA HIS A 186 6.25 -12.70 10.08
C HIS A 186 5.19 -13.81 10.27
N ASN A 187 4.26 -13.62 11.20
CA ASN A 187 3.18 -14.58 11.46
C ASN A 187 2.24 -14.72 10.25
N GLU A 188 1.79 -13.59 9.68
CA GLU A 188 0.95 -13.56 8.47
C GLU A 188 1.63 -14.30 7.31
N LEU A 189 2.90 -14.00 7.03
CA LEU A 189 3.64 -14.64 5.95
C LEU A 189 3.84 -16.14 6.17
N ARG A 190 4.07 -16.56 7.42
CA ARG A 190 4.23 -17.97 7.77
C ARG A 190 2.92 -18.73 7.55
N ASP A 191 1.79 -18.14 7.93
CA ASP A 191 0.49 -18.78 7.82
C ASP A 191 0.02 -18.87 6.36
N ILE A 192 0.41 -17.92 5.50
CA ILE A 192 0.19 -17.99 4.04
C ILE A 192 0.97 -19.15 3.39
N LEU A 193 2.14 -19.49 3.92
CA LEU A 193 3.02 -20.52 3.34
C LEU A 193 2.72 -21.96 3.81
N GLN A 194 1.78 -22.15 4.73
CA GLN A 194 1.32 -23.46 5.21
C GLN A 194 0.19 -24.01 4.35
#